data_AF-A0A2T4BNL1-F1
#
_entry.id   AF-A0A2T4BNL1-F1
#
_cell.length_a   1.000
_cell.length_b   1.000
_cell.length_c   1.000
_cell.angle_alpha   90.00
_cell.angle_beta   90.00
_cell.angle_gamma   90.00
#
_symmetry.space_group_name_H-M   'P 1'
#
loop_
_entity.id
_entity.type
_entity.pdbx_description
1 polymer ?
#
loop_
_entity_poly.entity_id
_entity_poly.type
_entity_poly.pdbx_seq_one_letter_code
_entity_poly.pdbx_strand_id
1 'polypeptide(L)'
;MGEVPGSEIYGDSDSDLEEDRWFFTSNGLDPQPEYDTDFMPLSAPYDPDGGAKDDDIGVDMHIMALPTARRYEHVAGPGCCNTRGYHGDRLSLDEMMDCHTVQGLYKKTEDWTPSGDDMDFERESKQYHLTGLSDCMPPNGGDVRCAPIRGGADWFHASNLSDTWKDLFGWGTYVLPFHPTCFEIFIRISKQRMGTVSLDSLMKLECNGSRNMFGTRHPDVVDARNRGWKWACLLGSEYLAANPIFIPGFREICEAAVSDAEDFDSRGSPFPERMEEQEEDDDEREVSGDPFWKLPTELKHAIAWGLDSKDIAALRLASRAFCHLPMTLWHTLLVREMPWVYEAWCEDATPYPWAMADASYLKQKRELEEAYTAERLRRAEVLRTTEPDFYAIWEENEPKTPAVPPELEAQREAFVEKKRAMMPVRLPRDKTNWHQLYTEIKRNEGKLKGLRNRKRIWSGVEEIVSNVKRRWEDSMEKTSEDANDRTWG
;
A
#
# COMPACT_ATOMS: atom_id res chain seq x y z
N MET A 1 -11.79 -52.51 62.66
CA MET A 1 -13.12 -53.15 62.48
C MET A 1 -13.98 -52.12 61.76
N GLY A 2 -14.55 -52.32 60.60
CA GLY A 2 -14.58 -53.44 59.67
C GLY A 2 -15.25 -52.90 58.38
N GLU A 3 -14.86 -53.49 57.25
CA GLU A 3 -15.70 -53.81 56.09
C GLU A 3 -16.68 -52.76 55.50
N VAL A 4 -16.38 -52.42 54.25
CA VAL A 4 -17.28 -51.98 53.16
C VAL A 4 -18.20 -53.18 52.81
N PRO A 5 -19.51 -53.03 52.47
CA PRO A 5 -19.89 -52.71 51.08
C PRO A 5 -21.25 -52.01 50.82
N GLY A 6 -21.34 -51.38 49.63
CA GLY A 6 -22.53 -51.51 48.78
C GLY A 6 -23.32 -50.23 48.45
N SER A 7 -22.99 -49.65 47.29
CA SER A 7 -23.86 -49.05 46.27
C SER A 7 -25.03 -48.13 46.66
N GLU A 8 -25.03 -46.90 46.13
CA GLU A 8 -26.07 -46.45 45.18
C GLU A 8 -25.56 -45.25 44.35
N ILE A 9 -25.91 -45.27 43.07
CA ILE A 9 -25.51 -44.36 42.00
C ILE A 9 -26.62 -43.31 41.81
N TYR A 10 -26.22 -42.10 41.38
CA TYR A 10 -26.90 -41.15 40.48
C TYR A 10 -27.07 -39.73 41.05
N GLY A 11 -26.57 -38.77 40.25
CA GLY A 11 -27.03 -37.38 40.30
C GLY A 11 -25.91 -36.35 40.17
N ASP A 12 -25.21 -36.34 39.04
CA ASP A 12 -24.41 -35.20 38.60
C ASP A 12 -25.38 -34.06 38.24
N SER A 13 -25.15 -32.85 38.78
CA SER A 13 -25.85 -31.65 38.34
C SER A 13 -24.84 -30.74 37.67
N ASP A 14 -24.72 -30.90 36.36
CA ASP A 14 -24.14 -29.93 35.45
C ASP A 14 -24.85 -28.58 35.67
N SER A 15 -24.10 -27.59 36.10
CA SER A 15 -24.51 -26.19 36.01
C SER A 15 -23.96 -25.64 34.70
N ASP A 16 -24.84 -25.51 33.72
CA ASP A 16 -24.61 -24.92 32.40
C ASP A 16 -23.96 -23.54 32.54
N LEU A 17 -22.66 -23.44 32.22
CA LEU A 17 -22.04 -22.20 31.82
C LEU A 17 -22.29 -22.07 30.32
N GLU A 18 -23.28 -21.26 29.94
CA GLU A 18 -23.48 -20.87 28.54
C GLU A 18 -22.20 -20.18 28.05
N GLU A 19 -21.41 -20.90 27.23
CA GLU A 19 -20.33 -20.32 26.44
C GLU A 19 -20.96 -19.32 25.46
N ASP A 20 -20.66 -18.03 25.64
CA ASP A 20 -21.00 -16.97 24.70
C ASP A 20 -20.46 -17.32 23.31
N ARG A 21 -21.31 -17.88 22.44
CA ARG A 21 -20.99 -18.14 21.04
C ARG A 21 -20.97 -16.81 20.28
N TRP A 22 -19.78 -16.36 19.93
CA TRP A 22 -19.57 -15.21 19.07
C TRP A 22 -19.86 -15.62 17.62
N PHE A 23 -20.92 -15.04 17.02
CA PHE A 23 -21.19 -15.21 15.60
C PHE A 23 -20.62 -14.02 14.82
N PHE A 24 -19.88 -14.30 13.75
CA PHE A 24 -19.51 -13.31 12.74
C PHE A 24 -20.26 -13.62 11.45
N THR A 25 -20.98 -12.64 10.92
CA THR A 25 -21.62 -12.73 9.60
C THR A 25 -20.67 -12.15 8.55
N SER A 26 -20.17 -12.99 7.64
CA SER A 26 -19.52 -12.56 6.42
C SER A 26 -20.53 -12.64 5.27
N ASN A 27 -20.86 -11.50 4.66
CA ASN A 27 -21.69 -11.49 3.45
C ASN A 27 -20.80 -11.78 2.24
N GLY A 28 -20.64 -13.06 1.91
CA GLY A 28 -20.13 -13.52 0.62
C GLY A 28 -21.24 -13.54 -0.44
N LEU A 29 -20.86 -13.41 -1.71
CA LEU A 29 -21.75 -13.60 -2.85
C LEU A 29 -22.14 -15.08 -2.95
N ASP A 30 -23.44 -15.37 -2.82
CA ASP A 30 -24.00 -16.71 -2.98
C ASP A 30 -24.22 -17.08 -4.47
N PRO A 31 -24.27 -18.39 -4.82
CA PRO A 31 -24.19 -19.53 -3.93
C PRO A 31 -22.79 -20.15 -3.93
N GLN A 32 -22.08 -19.99 -2.81
CA GLN A 32 -20.83 -20.72 -2.54
C GLN A 32 -21.18 -22.11 -1.97
N PRO A 33 -20.35 -23.15 -2.19
CA PRO A 33 -20.52 -24.45 -1.56
C PRO A 33 -20.56 -24.29 -0.03
N GLU A 34 -21.35 -25.13 0.67
CA GLU A 34 -21.46 -25.16 2.14
C GLU A 34 -20.06 -25.16 2.79
N TYR A 35 -19.55 -23.98 3.11
CA TYR A 35 -18.46 -23.84 4.07
C TYR A 35 -19.10 -24.00 5.44
N ASP A 36 -18.55 -24.93 6.22
CA ASP A 36 -18.90 -25.13 7.61
C ASP A 36 -18.69 -23.81 8.37
N THR A 37 -19.77 -23.09 8.65
CA THR A 37 -19.74 -21.81 9.39
C THR A 37 -19.56 -22.03 10.89
N ASP A 38 -19.38 -23.28 11.34
CA ASP A 38 -19.04 -23.60 12.71
C ASP A 38 -17.57 -23.22 12.98
N PHE A 39 -17.38 -21.98 13.40
CA PHE A 39 -16.11 -21.51 13.96
C PHE A 39 -15.79 -22.30 15.23
N MET A 40 -14.95 -23.32 15.11
CA MET A 40 -14.43 -24.02 16.28
C MET A 40 -13.42 -23.12 17.00
N PRO A 41 -13.58 -22.85 18.30
CA PRO A 41 -12.53 -22.22 19.09
C PRO A 41 -11.35 -23.21 19.17
N LEU A 42 -10.40 -23.08 18.25
CA LEU A 42 -9.11 -23.80 18.30
C LEU A 42 -8.16 -23.15 19.30
N SER A 43 -8.70 -22.62 20.40
CA SER A 43 -7.94 -22.09 21.52
C SER A 43 -7.15 -23.24 22.13
N ALA A 44 -5.89 -23.37 21.71
CA ALA A 44 -4.94 -24.22 22.39
C ALA A 44 -4.65 -23.60 23.77
N PRO A 45 -4.85 -24.33 24.89
CA PRO A 45 -4.44 -23.84 26.19
C PRO A 45 -2.96 -23.46 26.15
N TYR A 46 -2.66 -22.28 26.67
CA TYR A 46 -1.29 -21.79 26.84
C TYR A 46 -0.58 -22.71 27.85
N ASP A 47 0.44 -23.44 27.42
CA ASP A 47 1.27 -24.25 28.33
C ASP A 47 2.47 -23.41 28.79
N PRO A 48 2.48 -22.91 30.05
CA PRO A 48 3.58 -22.11 30.58
C PRO A 48 4.87 -22.92 30.83
N ASP A 49 4.80 -24.26 30.85
CA ASP A 49 5.88 -25.14 31.33
C ASP A 49 6.49 -26.05 30.24
N GLY A 50 5.95 -26.12 29.02
CA GLY A 50 6.50 -27.04 28.01
C GLY A 50 5.99 -26.87 26.58
N GLY A 51 6.58 -25.96 25.81
CA GLY A 51 6.47 -26.05 24.35
C GLY A 51 7.21 -27.31 23.86
N ALA A 52 6.55 -28.15 23.06
CA ALA A 52 7.27 -29.24 22.39
C ALA A 52 8.12 -28.67 21.23
N LYS A 53 9.15 -29.42 20.83
CA LYS A 53 9.96 -29.09 19.66
C LYS A 53 9.35 -29.72 18.42
N ASP A 54 9.07 -28.90 17.44
CA ASP A 54 8.72 -29.31 16.08
C ASP A 54 9.91 -28.97 15.16
N ASP A 55 10.34 -29.95 14.36
CA ASP A 55 11.57 -29.87 13.55
C ASP A 55 11.48 -28.79 12.44
N ASP A 56 10.27 -28.34 12.07
CA ASP A 56 10.02 -27.28 11.08
C ASP A 56 9.73 -25.90 11.73
N ILE A 57 9.40 -25.87 13.03
CA ILE A 57 8.74 -24.71 13.68
C ILE A 57 9.44 -24.25 14.98
N GLY A 58 10.35 -25.04 15.56
CA GLY A 58 11.00 -24.73 16.83
C GLY A 58 10.11 -25.06 18.03
N VAL A 59 10.12 -24.22 19.07
CA VAL A 59 9.29 -24.41 20.28
C VAL A 59 8.02 -23.57 20.16
N ASP A 60 6.85 -24.23 20.14
CA ASP A 60 5.54 -23.57 20.12
C ASP A 60 4.76 -23.98 21.39
N MET A 61 4.40 -22.99 22.22
CA MET A 61 3.72 -23.17 23.51
C MET A 61 2.22 -23.54 23.36
N HIS A 62 1.73 -23.69 22.13
CA HIS A 62 0.35 -24.03 21.79
C HIS A 62 0.21 -25.41 21.10
N ILE A 63 1.18 -26.31 21.31
CA ILE A 63 1.42 -27.49 20.47
C ILE A 63 0.30 -28.53 20.41
N MET A 64 -0.58 -28.58 21.41
CA MET A 64 -1.60 -29.63 21.51
C MET A 64 -2.69 -29.54 20.42
N ALA A 65 -2.80 -28.43 19.68
CA ALA A 65 -3.80 -28.25 18.63
C ALA A 65 -3.27 -28.35 17.19
N LEU A 66 -1.95 -28.51 16.97
CA LEU A 66 -1.30 -28.31 15.66
C LEU A 66 -1.81 -29.20 14.50
N PRO A 67 -2.06 -30.52 14.66
CA PRO A 67 -2.51 -31.36 13.53
C PRO A 67 -3.90 -30.99 13.03
N THR A 68 -4.79 -30.60 13.95
CA THR A 68 -6.15 -30.17 13.64
C THR A 68 -6.16 -28.72 13.17
N ALA A 69 -5.42 -27.83 13.83
CA ALA A 69 -5.29 -26.43 13.45
C ALA A 69 -4.65 -26.24 12.06
N ARG A 70 -3.78 -27.15 11.60
CA ARG A 70 -3.26 -27.14 10.22
C ARG A 70 -4.34 -27.40 9.15
N ARG A 71 -5.52 -27.90 9.53
CA ARG A 71 -6.66 -28.12 8.62
C ARG A 71 -7.57 -26.90 8.49
N TYR A 72 -7.40 -25.91 9.35
CA TYR A 72 -8.27 -24.75 9.42
C TYR A 72 -7.47 -23.45 9.22
N GLU A 73 -8.10 -22.47 8.58
CA GLU A 73 -7.53 -21.14 8.47
C GLU A 73 -7.68 -20.41 9.82
N HIS A 74 -6.57 -19.88 10.34
CA HIS A 74 -6.60 -19.11 11.58
C HIS A 74 -7.03 -17.66 11.27
N VAL A 75 -8.22 -17.29 11.75
CA VAL A 75 -8.71 -15.91 11.73
C VAL A 75 -8.53 -15.30 13.12
N ALA A 76 -7.70 -14.25 13.22
CA ALA A 76 -7.41 -13.62 14.50
C ALA A 76 -8.60 -12.78 15.00
N GLY A 77 -9.19 -13.17 16.13
CA GLY A 77 -10.20 -12.37 16.83
C GLY A 77 -9.61 -11.44 17.92
N PRO A 78 -10.47 -10.62 18.56
CA PRO A 78 -10.05 -9.78 19.68
C PRO A 78 -9.35 -10.57 20.78
N GLY A 79 -8.17 -10.12 21.20
CA GLY A 79 -7.37 -10.77 22.24
C GLY A 79 -6.53 -11.98 21.77
N CYS A 80 -6.52 -12.27 20.47
CA CYS A 80 -5.62 -13.28 19.91
C CYS A 80 -4.16 -12.91 20.16
N CYS A 81 -3.37 -13.88 20.64
CA CYS A 81 -1.92 -13.73 20.88
C CYS A 81 -1.07 -14.39 19.78
N ASN A 82 -1.71 -14.97 18.76
CA ASN A 82 -1.00 -15.62 17.66
C ASN A 82 -0.27 -14.56 16.82
N THR A 83 1.04 -14.68 16.74
CA THR A 83 1.89 -13.74 16.01
C THR A 83 2.05 -14.09 14.53
N ARG A 84 1.38 -15.15 14.04
CA ARG A 84 1.43 -15.59 12.63
C ARG A 84 0.40 -14.84 11.79
N GLY A 85 0.88 -14.05 10.82
CA GLY A 85 0.02 -13.27 9.95
C GLY A 85 -0.61 -12.07 10.65
N TYR A 86 -1.30 -11.21 9.89
CA TYR A 86 -1.87 -9.98 10.43
C TYR A 86 -3.18 -10.19 11.20
N HIS A 87 -3.40 -9.33 12.19
CA HIS A 87 -4.59 -9.31 13.03
C HIS A 87 -5.77 -8.62 12.31
N GLY A 88 -6.75 -9.42 11.84
CA GLY A 88 -7.93 -8.92 11.13
C GLY A 88 -8.89 -8.09 11.98
N ASP A 89 -8.88 -8.25 13.31
CA ASP A 89 -9.62 -7.39 14.25
C ASP A 89 -9.08 -5.95 14.29
N ARG A 90 -7.83 -5.75 13.89
CA ARG A 90 -7.11 -4.48 13.95
C ARG A 90 -6.88 -3.84 12.58
N LEU A 91 -7.11 -4.58 11.51
CA LEU A 91 -6.90 -4.10 10.15
C LEU A 91 -8.03 -4.61 9.26
N SER A 92 -8.82 -3.70 8.71
CA SER A 92 -9.93 -4.05 7.83
C SER A 92 -9.46 -4.51 6.45
N LEU A 93 -10.32 -5.23 5.73
CA LEU A 93 -10.06 -5.64 4.34
C LEU A 93 -9.81 -4.44 3.42
N ASP A 94 -10.50 -3.33 3.66
CA ASP A 94 -10.35 -2.10 2.89
C ASP A 94 -8.98 -1.47 3.13
N GLU A 95 -8.52 -1.48 4.39
CA GLU A 95 -7.16 -1.07 4.72
C GLU A 95 -6.12 -2.02 4.11
N MET A 96 -6.38 -3.32 3.96
CA MET A 96 -5.45 -4.30 3.38
C MET A 96 -5.50 -4.41 1.85
N MET A 97 -6.31 -3.60 1.18
CA MET A 97 -6.48 -3.68 -0.27
C MET A 97 -5.13 -3.74 -1.00
N ASP A 98 -5.00 -4.66 -1.95
CA ASP A 98 -3.79 -4.90 -2.77
C ASP A 98 -2.50 -5.25 -2.01
N CYS A 99 -2.55 -5.58 -0.71
CA CYS A 99 -1.34 -5.86 0.06
C CYS A 99 -0.54 -7.07 -0.47
N HIS A 100 -1.18 -7.97 -1.22
CA HIS A 100 -0.56 -9.12 -1.88
C HIS A 100 -0.26 -8.89 -3.35
N THR A 101 -0.73 -7.78 -3.93
CA THR A 101 -0.56 -7.49 -5.35
C THR A 101 0.88 -7.11 -5.65
N VAL A 102 1.48 -7.79 -6.61
CA VAL A 102 2.86 -7.54 -7.01
C VAL A 102 2.99 -7.26 -8.50
N GLN A 103 3.93 -6.38 -8.82
CA GLN A 103 4.43 -6.09 -10.15
C GLN A 103 5.97 -6.17 -10.12
N GLY A 104 6.58 -6.39 -11.28
CA GLY A 104 8.03 -6.44 -11.42
C GLY A 104 8.55 -5.51 -12.51
N LEU A 105 9.84 -5.17 -12.42
CA LEU A 105 10.60 -4.60 -13.53
C LEU A 105 11.26 -5.71 -14.33
N TYR A 106 10.87 -5.82 -15.59
CA TYR A 106 11.29 -6.83 -16.54
C TYR A 106 12.23 -6.25 -17.59
N LYS A 107 13.25 -7.01 -17.96
CA LYS A 107 14.23 -6.58 -18.96
C LYS A 107 13.67 -6.78 -20.37
N LYS A 108 13.68 -5.71 -21.16
CA LYS A 108 13.28 -5.70 -22.57
C LYS A 108 14.11 -6.73 -23.34
N THR A 109 13.42 -7.45 -24.22
CA THR A 109 14.03 -8.30 -25.23
C THR A 109 14.40 -7.46 -26.47
N GLU A 110 15.21 -8.01 -27.37
CA GLU A 110 15.64 -7.30 -28.59
C GLU A 110 14.48 -6.99 -29.54
N ASP A 111 13.44 -7.82 -29.50
CA ASP A 111 12.18 -7.70 -30.26
C ASP A 111 11.09 -6.93 -29.51
N TRP A 112 11.41 -6.32 -28.35
CA TRP A 112 10.44 -5.58 -27.58
C TRP A 112 9.89 -4.39 -28.38
N THR A 113 8.56 -4.30 -28.43
CA THR A 113 7.83 -3.19 -29.04
C THR A 113 6.91 -2.53 -28.03
N PRO A 114 6.84 -1.18 -28.01
CA PRO A 114 5.94 -0.49 -27.09
C PRO A 114 4.48 -0.86 -27.34
N SER A 115 3.77 -1.24 -26.28
CA SER A 115 2.33 -1.46 -26.26
C SER A 115 1.57 -0.17 -25.95
N GLY A 116 0.26 -0.12 -26.21
CA GLY A 116 -0.56 1.09 -26.00
C GLY A 116 -0.75 1.47 -24.53
N ASP A 117 -0.63 0.50 -23.64
CA ASP A 117 -0.77 0.60 -22.19
C ASP A 117 0.57 0.91 -21.47
N ASP A 118 1.68 0.98 -22.20
CA ASP A 118 2.98 1.33 -21.61
C ASP A 118 3.01 2.81 -21.18
N MET A 119 3.54 3.03 -19.97
CA MET A 119 3.77 4.35 -19.41
C MET A 119 4.95 5.05 -20.11
N ASP A 120 4.99 6.38 -20.08
CA ASP A 120 6.05 7.17 -20.72
C ASP A 120 7.46 6.73 -20.28
N PHE A 121 7.64 6.48 -18.97
CA PHE A 121 8.92 6.01 -18.43
C PHE A 121 9.29 4.58 -18.85
N GLU A 122 8.32 3.73 -19.21
CA GLU A 122 8.59 2.40 -19.79
C GLU A 122 9.06 2.57 -21.24
N ARG A 123 8.48 3.51 -21.99
CA ARG A 123 8.88 3.81 -23.38
C ARG A 123 10.26 4.45 -23.44
N GLU A 124 10.54 5.38 -22.54
CA GLU A 124 11.82 6.10 -22.43
C GLU A 124 12.96 5.19 -21.93
N SER A 125 12.64 4.20 -21.08
CA SER A 125 13.66 3.28 -20.59
C SER A 125 14.26 2.45 -21.72
N LYS A 126 15.58 2.28 -21.68
CA LYS A 126 16.30 1.52 -22.70
C LYS A 126 16.17 0.01 -22.48
N GLN A 127 16.18 -0.42 -21.22
CA GLN A 127 16.34 -1.84 -20.89
C GLN A 127 15.18 -2.43 -20.13
N TYR A 128 14.26 -1.64 -19.55
CA TYR A 128 13.25 -2.19 -18.64
C TYR A 128 11.83 -1.70 -18.95
N HIS A 129 10.85 -2.55 -18.67
CA HIS A 129 9.43 -2.23 -18.66
C HIS A 129 8.77 -2.95 -17.46
N LEU A 130 7.53 -2.61 -17.14
CA LEU A 130 6.80 -3.29 -16.08
C LEU A 130 6.19 -4.61 -16.59
N THR A 131 6.07 -5.59 -15.70
CA THR A 131 5.26 -6.79 -15.95
C THR A 131 3.76 -6.46 -15.88
N GLY A 132 2.91 -7.45 -16.15
CA GLY A 132 1.54 -7.46 -15.62
C GLY A 132 1.52 -7.58 -14.09
N LEU A 133 0.32 -7.70 -13.53
CA LEU A 133 0.11 -7.87 -12.09
C LEU A 133 -0.04 -9.34 -11.72
N SER A 134 0.39 -9.69 -10.51
CA SER A 134 -0.03 -10.92 -9.83
C SER A 134 -0.81 -10.54 -8.57
N ASP A 135 -1.86 -11.31 -8.27
CA ASP A 135 -2.68 -11.14 -7.06
C ASP A 135 -2.01 -11.71 -5.80
N CYS A 136 -0.92 -12.47 -5.96
CA CYS A 136 -0.21 -13.12 -4.88
C CYS A 136 1.30 -13.25 -5.16
N MET A 137 2.09 -13.16 -4.08
CA MET A 137 3.52 -13.52 -4.07
C MET A 137 3.71 -14.79 -3.24
N PRO A 138 4.15 -15.91 -3.83
CA PRO A 138 4.42 -17.12 -3.07
C PRO A 138 5.63 -16.94 -2.14
N PRO A 139 5.72 -17.68 -1.03
CA PRO A 139 6.80 -17.51 -0.04
C PRO A 139 8.21 -17.72 -0.58
N ASN A 140 8.36 -18.57 -1.60
CA ASN A 140 9.64 -18.82 -2.27
C ASN A 140 10.00 -17.73 -3.30
N GLY A 141 9.09 -16.80 -3.57
CA GLY A 141 9.25 -15.76 -4.59
C GLY A 141 9.34 -16.27 -6.02
N GLY A 142 8.98 -17.53 -6.29
CA GLY A 142 9.15 -18.14 -7.61
C GLY A 142 7.85 -18.36 -8.36
N ASP A 143 7.93 -18.48 -9.69
CA ASP A 143 6.83 -18.87 -10.59
C ASP A 143 5.58 -17.98 -10.48
N VAL A 144 5.81 -16.67 -10.31
CA VAL A 144 4.75 -15.67 -10.17
C VAL A 144 4.13 -15.39 -11.54
N ARG A 145 2.90 -15.88 -11.78
CA ARG A 145 2.20 -15.64 -13.05
C ARG A 145 1.64 -14.22 -13.11
N CYS A 146 1.81 -13.55 -14.24
CA CYS A 146 1.39 -12.17 -14.46
C CYS A 146 0.16 -12.07 -15.35
N ALA A 147 -0.74 -11.14 -15.07
CA ALA A 147 -1.84 -10.80 -15.94
C ALA A 147 -1.94 -9.27 -16.11
N PRO A 148 -2.06 -8.74 -17.34
CA PRO A 148 -1.86 -9.45 -18.61
C PRO A 148 -0.37 -9.79 -18.85
N ILE A 149 -0.09 -10.64 -19.84
CA ILE A 149 1.27 -10.90 -20.31
C ILE A 149 1.77 -9.66 -21.06
N ARG A 150 2.85 -9.04 -20.58
CA ARG A 150 3.42 -7.80 -21.17
C ARG A 150 4.85 -8.03 -21.59
N GLY A 151 5.20 -7.68 -22.83
CA GLY A 151 6.58 -7.84 -23.35
C GLY A 151 7.13 -9.27 -23.24
N GLY A 152 6.27 -10.28 -23.33
CA GLY A 152 6.64 -11.69 -23.16
C GLY A 152 6.83 -12.14 -21.70
N ALA A 153 6.63 -11.26 -20.72
CA ALA A 153 6.69 -11.60 -19.29
C ALA A 153 5.41 -12.33 -18.87
N ASP A 154 5.41 -13.66 -19.07
CA ASP A 154 4.33 -14.55 -18.66
C ASP A 154 4.35 -14.81 -17.14
N TRP A 155 5.52 -15.17 -16.63
CA TRP A 155 5.76 -15.45 -15.22
C TRP A 155 7.18 -15.01 -14.83
N PHE A 156 7.40 -14.72 -13.54
CA PHE A 156 8.70 -14.26 -13.05
C PHE A 156 9.14 -14.88 -11.73
N HIS A 157 10.43 -14.77 -11.45
CA HIS A 157 11.01 -15.00 -10.13
C HIS A 157 11.37 -13.65 -9.48
N ALA A 158 10.87 -13.42 -8.28
CA ALA A 158 11.14 -12.23 -7.50
C ALA A 158 12.57 -12.28 -6.91
N SER A 159 13.40 -11.29 -7.22
CA SER A 159 14.74 -11.17 -6.66
C SER A 159 15.15 -9.71 -6.51
N ASN A 160 15.98 -9.42 -5.51
CA ASN A 160 16.62 -8.11 -5.34
C ASN A 160 17.99 -8.04 -6.06
N LEU A 161 18.32 -9.04 -6.87
CA LEU A 161 19.57 -9.13 -7.66
C LEU A 161 19.25 -9.62 -9.09
N SER A 162 18.16 -9.13 -9.67
CA SER A 162 17.54 -9.62 -10.90
C SER A 162 18.53 -9.81 -12.06
N ASP A 163 19.34 -8.79 -12.40
CA ASP A 163 20.35 -8.89 -13.46
C ASP A 163 21.50 -9.83 -13.10
N THR A 164 21.95 -9.85 -11.84
CA THR A 164 23.04 -10.74 -11.40
C THR A 164 22.65 -12.21 -11.50
N TRP A 165 21.42 -12.57 -11.13
CA TRP A 165 20.91 -13.94 -11.27
C TRP A 165 20.67 -14.30 -12.73
N LYS A 166 20.21 -13.37 -13.57
CA LYS A 166 20.07 -13.58 -15.01
C LYS A 166 21.43 -13.91 -15.67
N ASP A 167 22.45 -13.11 -15.37
CA ASP A 167 23.79 -13.28 -15.96
C ASP A 167 24.50 -14.55 -15.48
N LEU A 168 24.24 -15.00 -14.24
CA LEU A 168 24.87 -16.19 -13.66
C LEU A 168 24.23 -17.51 -14.11
N PHE A 169 22.89 -17.56 -14.23
CA PHE A 169 22.19 -18.82 -14.44
C PHE A 169 21.72 -19.02 -15.87
N GLY A 170 21.76 -17.99 -16.75
CA GLY A 170 21.39 -18.09 -18.17
C GLY A 170 19.92 -18.49 -18.43
N TRP A 171 19.17 -18.79 -17.37
CA TRP A 171 17.78 -19.17 -17.32
C TRP A 171 17.12 -18.30 -16.25
N GLY A 172 16.07 -17.57 -16.60
CA GLY A 172 15.18 -16.99 -15.60
C GLY A 172 14.70 -15.57 -15.88
N THR A 173 13.37 -15.43 -15.82
CA THR A 173 12.55 -14.22 -15.75
C THR A 173 12.69 -13.54 -14.38
N TYR A 174 13.92 -13.26 -13.92
CA TYR A 174 14.11 -12.57 -12.65
C TYR A 174 13.75 -11.09 -12.77
N VAL A 175 12.97 -10.59 -11.80
CA VAL A 175 12.54 -9.18 -11.75
C VAL A 175 12.76 -8.60 -10.37
N LEU A 176 12.95 -7.28 -10.30
CA LEU A 176 12.84 -6.53 -9.07
C LEU A 176 11.35 -6.39 -8.69
N PRO A 177 10.87 -7.01 -7.60
CA PRO A 177 9.45 -7.01 -7.24
C PRO A 177 9.06 -5.77 -6.41
N PHE A 178 7.84 -5.29 -6.57
CA PHE A 178 7.25 -4.24 -5.73
C PHE A 178 5.72 -4.29 -5.77
N HIS A 179 5.09 -3.75 -4.73
CA HIS A 179 3.65 -3.46 -4.78
C HIS A 179 3.42 -2.24 -5.68
N PRO A 180 2.39 -2.24 -6.55
CA PRO A 180 2.04 -1.08 -7.36
C PRO A 180 1.90 0.21 -6.54
N THR A 181 1.25 0.14 -5.38
CA THR A 181 1.06 1.29 -4.49
C THR A 181 2.35 1.84 -3.88
N CYS A 182 3.36 1.00 -3.67
CA CYS A 182 4.70 1.46 -3.28
C CYS A 182 5.42 2.13 -4.46
N PHE A 183 5.26 1.59 -5.67
CA PHE A 183 5.87 2.14 -6.87
C PHE A 183 5.26 3.49 -7.27
N GLU A 184 3.96 3.69 -7.00
CA GLU A 184 3.30 4.99 -7.11
C GLU A 184 4.03 6.06 -6.26
N ILE A 185 4.41 5.75 -5.02
CA ILE A 185 5.20 6.66 -4.16
C ILE A 185 6.57 6.97 -4.79
N PHE A 186 7.22 5.96 -5.38
CA PHE A 186 8.45 6.15 -6.13
C PHE A 186 8.26 7.11 -7.32
N ILE A 187 7.20 6.93 -8.12
CA ILE A 187 6.86 7.84 -9.21
C ILE A 187 6.69 9.27 -8.68
N ARG A 188 5.96 9.47 -7.57
CA ARG A 188 5.75 10.80 -6.97
C ARG A 188 7.04 11.49 -6.59
N ILE A 189 7.89 10.80 -5.85
CA ILE A 189 9.16 11.36 -5.38
C ILE A 189 10.12 11.58 -6.55
N SER A 190 10.20 10.65 -7.51
CA SER A 190 11.02 10.80 -8.72
C SER A 190 10.60 12.02 -9.54
N LYS A 191 9.32 12.18 -9.84
CA LYS A 191 8.81 13.36 -10.56
C LYS A 191 9.09 14.66 -9.79
N GLN A 192 8.93 14.66 -8.47
CA GLN A 192 9.24 15.84 -7.65
C GLN A 192 10.73 16.22 -7.67
N ARG A 193 11.65 15.24 -7.69
CA ARG A 193 13.10 15.46 -7.53
C ARG A 193 13.87 15.56 -8.84
N MET A 194 13.38 14.92 -9.90
CA MET A 194 14.05 14.74 -11.20
C MET A 194 13.18 15.17 -12.39
N GLY A 195 11.87 15.40 -12.21
CA GLY A 195 10.93 15.67 -13.30
C GLY A 195 10.55 14.45 -14.15
N THR A 196 11.25 13.33 -14.00
CA THR A 196 11.01 12.07 -14.73
C THR A 196 11.24 10.85 -13.82
N VAL A 197 10.87 9.67 -14.31
CA VAL A 197 11.10 8.38 -13.66
C VAL A 197 12.12 7.60 -14.49
N SER A 198 13.27 7.25 -13.91
CA SER A 198 14.32 6.47 -14.60
C SER A 198 14.39 5.03 -14.09
N LEU A 199 13.85 4.09 -14.88
CA LEU A 199 13.92 2.66 -14.58
C LEU A 199 15.35 2.13 -14.68
N ASP A 200 16.10 2.53 -15.71
CA ASP A 200 17.47 2.08 -15.93
C ASP A 200 18.39 2.49 -14.75
N SER A 201 18.21 3.70 -14.20
CA SER A 201 18.97 4.15 -13.04
C SER A 201 18.60 3.40 -11.77
N LEU A 202 17.31 3.02 -11.61
CA LEU A 202 16.85 2.19 -10.49
C LEU A 202 17.46 0.78 -10.55
N MET A 203 17.44 0.13 -11.71
CA MET A 203 18.00 -1.22 -11.87
C MET A 203 19.53 -1.24 -11.74
N LYS A 204 20.21 -0.15 -12.14
CA LYS A 204 21.66 0.00 -11.87
C LYS A 204 22.00 0.10 -10.38
N LEU A 205 21.07 0.54 -9.53
CA LEU A 205 21.28 0.44 -8.09
C LEU A 205 21.30 -1.04 -7.70
N GLU A 206 20.31 -1.83 -8.10
CA GLU A 206 20.21 -3.26 -7.78
C GLU A 206 21.52 -4.05 -8.01
N CYS A 207 22.23 -3.77 -9.11
CA CYS A 207 23.45 -4.47 -9.52
C CYS A 207 24.69 -4.25 -8.61
N ASN A 208 24.67 -3.35 -7.63
CA ASN A 208 25.86 -2.99 -6.84
C ASN A 208 25.97 -3.66 -5.45
N GLY A 209 25.15 -4.69 -5.17
CA GLY A 209 25.48 -5.74 -4.19
C GLY A 209 25.56 -5.36 -2.69
N SER A 210 25.21 -4.14 -2.28
CA SER A 210 25.17 -3.80 -0.85
C SER A 210 23.85 -4.24 -0.20
N ARG A 211 23.91 -4.93 0.94
CA ARG A 211 22.71 -5.37 1.69
C ARG A 211 21.78 -4.23 2.16
N ASN A 212 22.19 -2.97 1.96
CA ASN A 212 21.48 -1.75 2.37
C ASN A 212 21.09 -0.82 1.20
N MET A 213 21.03 -1.31 -0.05
CA MET A 213 20.83 -0.44 -1.22
C MET A 213 19.46 0.24 -1.31
N PHE A 214 18.45 -0.31 -0.66
CA PHE A 214 17.11 0.30 -0.55
C PHE A 214 16.89 1.03 0.78
N GLY A 215 18.00 1.45 1.41
CA GLY A 215 18.00 2.25 2.62
C GLY A 215 17.84 1.47 3.92
N THR A 216 17.77 2.20 5.03
CA THR A 216 17.57 1.62 6.37
C THR A 216 16.11 1.18 6.54
N ARG A 217 15.91 -0.11 6.87
CA ARG A 217 14.57 -0.64 7.14
C ARG A 217 14.02 -0.07 8.44
N HIS A 218 12.73 0.25 8.45
CA HIS A 218 12.02 0.68 9.66
C HIS A 218 12.09 -0.41 10.75
N PRO A 219 12.27 -0.05 12.04
CA PRO A 219 12.37 -1.01 13.15
C PRO A 219 11.25 -2.06 13.15
N ASP A 220 9.99 -1.64 13.02
CA ASP A 220 8.84 -2.57 12.97
C ASP A 220 8.97 -3.64 11.86
N VAL A 221 9.57 -3.31 10.71
CA VAL A 221 9.83 -4.28 9.62
C VAL A 221 10.95 -5.23 9.99
N VAL A 222 12.00 -4.70 10.62
CA VAL A 222 13.14 -5.48 11.08
C VAL A 222 12.69 -6.47 12.16
N ASP A 223 11.89 -6.02 13.12
CA ASP A 223 11.37 -6.85 14.21
C ASP A 223 10.38 -7.91 13.70
N ALA A 224 9.49 -7.54 12.77
CA ALA A 224 8.57 -8.49 12.13
C ALA A 224 9.32 -9.57 11.31
N ARG A 225 10.45 -9.23 10.70
CA ARG A 225 11.29 -10.14 9.89
C ARG A 225 12.25 -10.98 10.73
N ASN A 226 12.81 -10.43 11.80
CA ASN A 226 13.88 -11.10 12.57
C ASN A 226 13.41 -12.34 13.36
N ARG A 227 12.12 -12.68 13.31
CA ARG A 227 11.56 -13.92 13.89
C ARG A 227 11.59 -15.12 12.94
N GLY A 228 12.52 -15.15 11.98
CA GLY A 228 12.78 -16.28 11.07
C GLY A 228 12.25 -16.08 9.64
N TRP A 229 11.93 -17.17 8.94
CA TRP A 229 11.33 -17.14 7.59
C TRP A 229 9.85 -16.71 7.58
N LYS A 230 9.28 -16.38 8.74
CA LYS A 230 7.84 -16.12 8.93
C LYS A 230 7.65 -14.65 9.31
N TRP A 231 6.72 -13.98 8.64
CA TRP A 231 6.31 -12.63 9.01
C TRP A 231 5.55 -12.67 10.33
N ALA A 232 6.10 -12.02 11.37
CA ALA A 232 5.44 -11.92 12.67
C ALA A 232 4.64 -10.62 12.75
N CYS A 233 3.33 -10.72 13.00
CA CYS A 233 2.54 -9.52 13.29
C CYS A 233 2.75 -9.13 14.74
N LEU A 234 3.36 -7.96 14.93
CA LEU A 234 3.52 -7.34 16.24
C LEU A 234 2.33 -6.42 16.48
N LEU A 235 1.77 -6.46 17.67
CA LEU A 235 0.67 -5.57 18.04
C LEU A 235 1.09 -4.09 17.85
N GLY A 236 0.32 -3.33 17.09
CA GLY A 236 0.61 -1.94 16.74
C GLY A 236 1.40 -1.75 15.43
N SER A 237 1.87 -2.84 14.81
CA SER A 237 2.56 -2.87 13.50
C SER A 237 1.65 -3.26 12.34
N GLU A 238 0.35 -3.43 12.56
CA GLU A 238 -0.62 -3.87 11.55
C GLU A 238 -0.68 -2.89 10.37
N TYR A 239 -0.41 -1.60 10.62
CA TYR A 239 -0.31 -0.58 9.58
C TYR A 239 0.71 -0.91 8.47
N LEU A 240 1.66 -1.84 8.69
CA LEU A 240 2.61 -2.27 7.65
C LEU A 240 1.92 -2.89 6.43
N ALA A 241 0.77 -3.55 6.61
CA ALA A 241 -0.06 -4.10 5.54
C ALA A 241 -1.11 -3.11 5.01
N ALA A 242 -1.26 -1.94 5.63
CA ALA A 242 -2.26 -0.97 5.20
C ALA A 242 -1.87 -0.34 3.85
N ASN A 243 -2.81 -0.25 2.91
CA ASN A 243 -2.60 0.34 1.60
C ASN A 243 -2.16 1.81 1.76
N PRO A 244 -0.99 2.20 1.23
CA PRO A 244 -0.52 3.55 1.43
C PRO A 244 -1.17 4.55 0.47
N ILE A 245 -1.88 4.13 -0.59
CA ILE A 245 -2.45 5.04 -1.59
C ILE A 245 -3.96 5.19 -1.40
N PHE A 246 -4.68 4.06 -1.36
CA PHE A 246 -6.13 4.01 -1.14
C PHE A 246 -6.38 3.92 0.36
N ILE A 247 -6.53 5.08 1.01
CA ILE A 247 -6.62 5.17 2.48
C ILE A 247 -8.08 5.44 2.86
N PRO A 248 -8.79 4.49 3.49
CA PRO A 248 -10.16 4.71 3.94
C PRO A 248 -10.28 5.93 4.86
N GLY A 249 -11.26 6.81 4.62
CA GLY A 249 -11.51 7.99 5.43
C GLY A 249 -10.59 9.19 5.16
N PHE A 250 -9.52 9.03 4.38
CA PHE A 250 -8.56 10.11 4.14
C PHE A 250 -9.06 11.10 3.08
N ARG A 251 -9.69 10.59 2.03
CA ARG A 251 -10.27 11.41 0.97
C ARG A 251 -11.32 12.37 1.53
N GLU A 252 -12.16 11.88 2.43
CA GLU A 252 -13.21 12.64 3.10
C GLU A 252 -12.62 13.76 3.97
N ILE A 253 -11.50 13.51 4.67
CA ILE A 253 -10.76 14.55 5.41
C ILE A 253 -10.22 15.62 4.45
N CYS A 254 -9.67 15.21 3.29
CA CYS A 254 -9.19 16.13 2.28
C CYS A 254 -10.31 17.00 1.69
N GLU A 255 -11.41 16.39 1.27
CA GLU A 255 -12.56 17.09 0.67
C GLU A 255 -13.26 18.00 1.68
N ALA A 256 -13.43 17.57 2.93
CA ALA A 256 -14.03 18.40 4.00
C ALA A 256 -13.19 19.65 4.35
N ALA A 257 -11.92 19.68 3.97
CA ALA A 257 -11.06 20.85 4.14
C ALA A 257 -11.15 21.82 2.96
N VAL A 258 -11.78 21.46 1.84
CA VAL A 258 -11.99 22.36 0.70
C VAL A 258 -13.26 23.18 0.94
N SER A 259 -13.12 24.51 0.88
CA SER A 259 -14.23 25.42 1.03
C SER A 259 -14.91 25.69 -0.31
N ASP A 260 -16.24 25.61 -0.32
CA ASP A 260 -17.09 26.04 -1.43
C ASP A 260 -17.57 27.50 -1.29
N ALA A 261 -17.24 28.17 -0.18
CA ALA A 261 -17.68 29.54 0.08
C ALA A 261 -16.98 30.53 -0.86
N GLU A 262 -17.76 31.44 -1.46
CA GLU A 262 -17.23 32.45 -2.40
C GLU A 262 -16.30 33.46 -1.73
N ASP A 263 -16.48 33.69 -0.43
CA ASP A 263 -15.73 34.63 0.41
C ASP A 263 -14.55 33.96 1.15
N PHE A 264 -14.27 32.69 0.88
CA PHE A 264 -13.14 32.00 1.51
C PHE A 264 -11.80 32.61 1.08
N ASP A 265 -11.04 33.12 2.06
CA ASP A 265 -9.68 33.59 1.84
C ASP A 265 -8.66 32.72 2.59
N SER A 266 -7.86 31.97 1.84
CA SER A 266 -6.73 31.18 2.38
C SER A 266 -5.65 32.02 3.07
N ARG A 267 -5.62 33.34 2.85
CA ARG A 267 -4.73 34.26 3.58
C ARG A 267 -5.32 34.74 4.91
N GLY A 268 -6.61 34.49 5.14
CA GLY A 268 -7.29 34.77 6.40
C GLY A 268 -6.78 33.91 7.55
N SER A 269 -7.12 34.32 8.78
CA SER A 269 -6.78 33.56 9.97
C SER A 269 -7.82 32.47 10.25
N PRO A 270 -7.43 31.24 10.61
CA PRO A 270 -8.37 30.19 10.99
C PRO A 270 -8.90 30.35 12.43
N PHE A 271 -8.46 31.39 13.16
CA PHE A 271 -8.83 31.63 14.55
C PHE A 271 -9.87 32.73 14.64
N PRO A 272 -10.88 32.58 15.52
CA PRO A 272 -11.91 33.60 15.70
C PRO A 272 -11.28 34.91 16.14
N GLU A 273 -11.79 36.02 15.59
CA GLU A 273 -11.52 37.36 16.15
C GLU A 273 -12.02 37.38 17.59
N ARG A 274 -11.17 37.85 18.50
CA ARG A 274 -11.56 38.03 19.89
C ARG A 274 -12.43 39.29 19.94
N MET A 275 -13.65 39.20 20.49
CA MET A 275 -14.54 40.37 20.57
C MET A 275 -13.88 41.49 21.39
N GLU A 276 -13.92 42.70 20.85
CA GLU A 276 -13.37 43.96 21.40
C GLU A 276 -13.80 44.23 22.86
N GLU A 277 -14.90 43.64 23.32
CA GLU A 277 -15.41 43.78 24.69
C GLU A 277 -14.47 43.22 25.79
N GLN A 278 -13.46 42.42 25.43
CA GLN A 278 -12.37 41.99 26.33
C GLN A 278 -11.08 42.81 26.20
N GLU A 279 -10.98 43.69 25.20
CA GLU A 279 -9.76 44.45 24.92
C GLU A 279 -9.70 45.74 25.77
N GLU A 280 -10.83 46.39 26.05
CA GLU A 280 -10.86 47.64 26.83
C GLU A 280 -10.38 47.51 28.29
N ASP A 281 -10.47 46.33 28.91
CA ASP A 281 -10.02 46.10 30.30
C ASP A 281 -8.55 45.59 30.40
N ASP A 282 -7.99 45.07 29.30
CA ASP A 282 -6.68 44.38 29.26
C ASP A 282 -5.60 45.21 28.52
N ASP A 283 -6.00 46.17 27.68
CA ASP A 283 -5.10 46.97 26.81
C ASP A 283 -4.16 47.90 27.59
N GLU A 284 -4.51 48.34 28.80
CA GLU A 284 -3.64 49.26 29.54
C GLU A 284 -2.52 48.57 30.34
N ARG A 285 -2.55 47.24 30.55
CA ARG A 285 -1.59 46.58 31.48
C ARG A 285 -0.56 45.65 30.84
N GLU A 286 -0.78 45.10 29.65
CA GLU A 286 0.18 44.17 28.99
C GLU A 286 0.71 44.62 27.61
N VAL A 287 0.11 45.63 26.97
CA VAL A 287 0.51 46.13 25.63
C VAL A 287 1.94 46.68 25.59
N SER A 288 2.53 46.98 26.75
CA SER A 288 3.86 47.60 26.89
C SER A 288 5.04 46.64 26.67
N GLY A 289 4.88 45.32 26.85
CA GLY A 289 6.00 44.38 27.00
C GLY A 289 6.38 43.54 25.77
N ASP A 290 5.45 43.26 24.86
CA ASP A 290 5.71 42.32 23.75
C ASP A 290 6.45 43.04 22.59
N PRO A 291 7.73 42.68 22.33
CA PRO A 291 8.53 43.35 21.31
C PRO A 291 8.01 43.09 19.88
N PHE A 292 7.26 42.02 19.67
CA PHE A 292 6.80 41.62 18.34
C PHE A 292 5.63 42.47 17.83
N TRP A 293 4.88 43.15 18.72
CA TRP A 293 3.81 44.06 18.28
C TRP A 293 4.31 45.20 17.41
N LYS A 294 5.56 45.64 17.63
CA LYS A 294 6.20 46.73 16.86
C LYS A 294 6.62 46.31 15.44
N LEU A 295 6.58 45.01 15.14
CA LEU A 295 6.92 44.51 13.82
C LEU A 295 5.71 44.62 12.86
N PRO A 296 5.95 44.97 11.59
CA PRO A 296 4.96 44.77 10.53
C PRO A 296 4.53 43.30 10.42
N THR A 297 3.30 43.08 9.95
CA THR A 297 2.70 41.75 9.79
C THR A 297 3.55 40.84 8.90
N GLU A 298 4.20 41.39 7.87
CA GLU A 298 5.10 40.66 6.98
C GLU A 298 6.32 40.09 7.71
N LEU A 299 6.88 40.83 8.68
CA LEU A 299 8.01 40.35 9.48
C LEU A 299 7.56 39.30 10.50
N LYS A 300 6.36 39.46 11.09
CA LYS A 300 5.76 38.42 11.96
C LYS A 300 5.55 37.13 11.16
N HIS A 301 5.00 37.22 9.96
CA HIS A 301 4.87 36.08 9.05
C HIS A 301 6.24 35.49 8.72
N ALA A 302 7.23 36.28 8.33
CA ALA A 302 8.57 35.77 8.02
C ALA A 302 9.20 34.98 9.19
N ILE A 303 8.99 35.44 10.44
CA ILE A 303 9.40 34.71 11.64
C ILE A 303 8.64 33.38 11.75
N ALA A 304 7.31 33.41 11.68
CA ALA A 304 6.47 32.22 11.83
C ALA A 304 6.75 31.16 10.75
N TRP A 305 7.04 31.55 9.51
CA TRP A 305 7.37 30.65 8.40
C TRP A 305 8.67 29.86 8.64
N GLY A 306 9.60 30.40 9.44
CA GLY A 306 10.85 29.72 9.80
C GLY A 306 10.72 28.66 10.89
N LEU A 307 9.59 28.63 11.62
CA LEU A 307 9.41 27.81 12.81
C LEU A 307 8.64 26.53 12.51
N ASP A 308 8.88 25.48 13.29
CA ASP A 308 8.09 24.24 13.24
C ASP A 308 6.73 24.39 13.95
N SER A 309 5.84 23.41 13.78
CA SER A 309 4.51 23.44 14.38
C SER A 309 4.52 23.56 15.91
N LYS A 310 5.53 23.02 16.60
CA LYS A 310 5.64 23.10 18.07
C LYS A 310 6.08 24.49 18.52
N ASP A 311 7.07 25.05 17.83
CA ASP A 311 7.58 26.39 18.08
C ASP A 311 6.53 27.45 17.76
N ILE A 312 5.74 27.26 16.69
CA ILE A 312 4.60 28.13 16.39
C ILE A 312 3.56 28.06 17.51
N ALA A 313 3.21 26.85 17.99
CA ALA A 313 2.27 26.71 19.10
C ALA A 313 2.79 27.40 20.37
N ALA A 314 4.07 27.24 20.71
CA ALA A 314 4.70 27.90 21.84
C ALA A 314 4.75 29.43 21.66
N LEU A 315 5.08 29.91 20.47
CA LEU A 315 5.13 31.33 20.14
C LEU A 315 3.76 32.00 20.27
N ARG A 316 2.69 31.32 19.81
CA ARG A 316 1.31 31.80 19.95
C ARG A 316 0.85 31.88 21.40
N LEU A 317 1.40 31.06 22.29
CA LEU A 317 1.15 31.14 23.73
C LEU A 317 1.97 32.25 24.41
N ALA A 318 3.17 32.52 23.90
CA ALA A 318 4.10 33.48 24.50
C ALA A 318 3.90 34.93 24.02
N SER A 319 3.34 35.15 22.83
CA SER A 319 3.19 36.47 22.21
C SER A 319 1.85 36.58 21.49
N ARG A 320 1.03 37.56 21.92
CA ARG A 320 -0.27 37.85 21.30
C ARG A 320 -0.12 38.34 19.85
N ALA A 321 1.05 38.85 19.47
CA ALA A 321 1.35 39.30 18.11
C ALA A 321 1.23 38.19 17.05
N PHE A 322 1.23 36.91 17.46
CA PHE A 322 1.09 35.75 16.57
C PHE A 322 -0.26 35.03 16.72
N CYS A 323 -1.24 35.62 17.42
CA CYS A 323 -2.57 34.98 17.58
C CYS A 323 -3.23 34.69 16.22
N HIS A 324 -3.18 35.66 15.30
CA HIS A 324 -3.72 35.56 13.95
C HIS A 324 -2.62 35.28 12.94
N LEU A 325 -2.53 34.01 12.51
CA LEU A 325 -1.64 33.58 11.43
C LEU A 325 -2.46 33.15 10.21
N PRO A 326 -1.94 33.33 8.98
CA PRO A 326 -2.66 33.03 7.75
C PRO A 326 -2.72 31.53 7.50
N MET A 327 -3.84 31.00 6.97
CA MET A 327 -3.98 29.56 6.71
C MET A 327 -2.87 29.00 5.79
N THR A 328 -2.33 29.80 4.88
CA THR A 328 -1.17 29.43 4.04
C THR A 328 0.08 28.98 4.83
N LEU A 329 0.22 29.38 6.09
CA LEU A 329 1.29 28.89 6.96
C LEU A 329 1.18 27.37 7.15
N TRP A 330 -0.03 26.84 7.38
CA TRP A 330 -0.25 25.41 7.56
C TRP A 330 -0.06 24.61 6.29
N HIS A 331 -0.29 25.21 5.11
CA HIS A 331 0.13 24.59 3.84
C HIS A 331 1.64 24.35 3.84
N THR A 332 2.41 25.37 4.23
CA THR A 332 3.87 25.28 4.29
C THR A 332 4.31 24.23 5.32
N LEU A 333 3.68 24.19 6.50
CA LEU A 333 3.95 23.16 7.50
C LEU A 333 3.61 21.76 7.01
N LEU A 334 2.49 21.58 6.32
CA LEU A 334 2.07 20.30 5.77
C LEU A 334 3.08 19.81 4.73
N VAL A 335 3.49 20.65 3.78
CA VAL A 335 4.48 20.29 2.76
C VAL A 335 5.85 19.96 3.38
N ARG A 336 6.26 20.71 4.42
CA ARG A 336 7.57 20.54 5.06
C ARG A 336 7.63 19.38 6.04
N GLU A 337 6.61 19.22 6.89
CA GLU A 337 6.59 18.23 7.97
C GLU A 337 5.88 16.93 7.59
N MET A 338 5.03 16.95 6.56
CA MET A 338 4.27 15.81 6.06
C MET A 338 4.34 15.71 4.52
N PRO A 339 5.55 15.67 3.92
CA PRO A 339 5.70 15.63 2.46
C PRO A 339 5.00 14.43 1.80
N TRP A 340 4.75 13.35 2.56
CA TRP A 340 3.99 12.19 2.10
C TRP A 340 2.49 12.46 1.87
N VAL A 341 1.96 13.59 2.32
CA VAL A 341 0.62 14.08 1.93
C VAL A 341 0.77 14.86 0.63
N TYR A 342 0.99 14.12 -0.47
CA TYR A 342 1.27 14.71 -1.76
C TYR A 342 0.04 15.34 -2.41
N GLU A 343 -1.18 15.06 -1.91
CA GLU A 343 -2.43 15.73 -2.27
C GLU A 343 -2.34 17.26 -2.14
N ALA A 344 -1.48 17.75 -1.23
CA ALA A 344 -1.32 19.16 -0.93
C ALA A 344 -0.36 19.93 -1.87
N TRP A 345 0.44 19.23 -2.68
CA TRP A 345 1.47 19.87 -3.51
C TRP A 345 1.64 19.24 -4.90
N CYS A 346 1.09 18.04 -5.15
CA CYS A 346 1.13 17.40 -6.45
C CYS A 346 0.02 17.95 -7.35
N GLU A 347 0.37 18.32 -8.58
CA GLU A 347 -0.59 18.90 -9.54
C GLU A 347 -1.64 17.89 -10.03
N ASP A 348 -1.23 16.62 -10.13
CA ASP A 348 -2.10 15.49 -10.47
C ASP A 348 -1.86 14.40 -9.45
N ALA A 349 -2.80 14.19 -8.51
CA ALA A 349 -2.71 13.16 -7.49
C ALA A 349 -3.19 11.78 -7.97
N THR A 350 -3.61 11.64 -9.24
CA THR A 350 -4.19 10.40 -9.77
C THR A 350 -3.15 9.28 -9.80
N PRO A 351 -3.37 8.16 -9.08
CA PRO A 351 -2.44 7.04 -9.12
C PRO A 351 -2.25 6.49 -10.53
N TYR A 352 -1.06 5.97 -10.83
CA TYR A 352 -0.83 5.36 -12.15
C TYR A 352 -1.73 4.14 -12.41
N PRO A 353 -2.02 3.79 -13.67
CA PRO A 353 -3.05 2.81 -14.03
C PRO A 353 -2.92 1.44 -13.34
N TRP A 354 -1.70 0.93 -13.16
CA TRP A 354 -1.50 -0.38 -12.53
C TRP A 354 -1.72 -0.37 -11.01
N ALA A 355 -1.62 0.78 -10.33
CA ALA A 355 -2.10 0.91 -8.95
C ALA A 355 -3.63 0.87 -8.88
N MET A 356 -4.33 1.32 -9.93
CA MET A 356 -5.80 1.30 -9.99
C MET A 356 -6.37 -0.06 -10.42
N ALA A 357 -5.58 -0.89 -11.11
CA ALA A 357 -6.04 -2.16 -11.64
C ALA A 357 -6.38 -3.18 -10.54
N ASP A 358 -7.26 -4.12 -10.86
CA ASP A 358 -7.61 -5.27 -10.04
C ASP A 358 -6.81 -6.48 -10.52
N ALA A 359 -5.81 -6.90 -9.75
CA ALA A 359 -4.99 -8.06 -10.07
C ALA A 359 -5.79 -9.37 -10.11
N SER A 360 -6.80 -9.49 -9.25
CA SER A 360 -7.65 -10.69 -9.17
C SER A 360 -8.54 -10.80 -10.41
N TYR A 361 -9.14 -9.70 -10.84
CA TYR A 361 -9.89 -9.64 -12.11
C TYR A 361 -8.99 -9.96 -13.30
N LEU A 362 -7.79 -9.37 -13.38
CA LEU A 362 -6.86 -9.60 -14.49
C LEU A 362 -6.45 -11.07 -14.57
N LYS A 363 -6.19 -11.72 -13.44
CA LYS A 363 -5.89 -13.15 -13.36
C LYS A 363 -7.07 -14.00 -13.84
N GLN A 364 -8.27 -13.77 -13.30
CA GLN A 364 -9.47 -14.53 -13.71
C GLN A 364 -9.76 -14.37 -15.20
N LYS A 365 -9.62 -13.14 -15.73
CA LYS A 365 -9.77 -12.86 -17.16
C LYS A 365 -8.74 -13.66 -17.99
N ARG A 366 -7.48 -13.69 -17.56
CA ARG A 366 -6.43 -14.47 -18.20
C ARG A 366 -6.75 -15.97 -18.17
N GLU A 367 -7.15 -16.51 -17.01
CA GLU A 367 -7.52 -17.92 -16.87
C GLU A 367 -8.71 -18.30 -17.76
N LEU A 368 -9.70 -17.40 -17.89
CA LEU A 368 -10.82 -17.56 -18.81
C LEU A 368 -10.36 -17.60 -20.28
N GLU A 369 -9.47 -16.69 -20.68
CA GLU A 369 -8.89 -16.65 -22.03
C GLU A 369 -8.08 -17.92 -22.35
N GLU A 370 -7.26 -18.40 -21.39
CA GLU A 370 -6.49 -19.63 -21.52
C GLU A 370 -7.40 -20.86 -21.65
N ALA A 371 -8.41 -20.99 -20.79
CA ALA A 371 -9.36 -22.09 -20.82
C ALA A 371 -10.19 -22.10 -22.11
N TYR A 372 -10.67 -20.93 -22.55
CA TYR A 372 -11.39 -20.77 -23.81
C TYR A 372 -10.54 -21.16 -25.01
N THR A 373 -9.28 -20.69 -25.04
CA THR A 373 -8.36 -21.01 -26.13
C THR A 373 -8.07 -22.51 -26.19
N ALA A 374 -7.83 -23.16 -25.04
CA ALA A 374 -7.60 -24.60 -24.96
C ALA A 374 -8.81 -25.41 -25.46
N GLU A 375 -10.02 -25.01 -25.07
CA GLU A 375 -11.26 -25.66 -25.52
C GLU A 375 -11.54 -25.40 -27.00
N ARG A 376 -11.31 -24.17 -27.50
CA ARG A 376 -11.40 -23.84 -28.93
C ARG A 376 -10.45 -24.71 -29.76
N LEU A 377 -9.20 -24.85 -29.34
CA LEU A 377 -8.22 -25.71 -30.01
C LEU A 377 -8.65 -27.19 -29.99
N ARG A 378 -9.19 -27.68 -28.87
CA ARG A 378 -9.73 -29.03 -28.78
C ARG A 378 -10.88 -29.25 -29.77
N ARG A 379 -11.85 -28.33 -29.83
CA ARG A 379 -12.97 -28.39 -30.79
C ARG A 379 -12.51 -28.31 -32.24
N ALA A 380 -11.56 -27.43 -32.53
CA ALA A 380 -10.95 -27.29 -33.85
C ALA A 380 -10.34 -28.62 -34.32
N GLU A 381 -9.61 -29.32 -33.44
CA GLU A 381 -8.98 -30.59 -33.78
C GLU A 381 -10.00 -31.73 -33.98
N VAL A 382 -11.05 -31.77 -33.17
CA VAL A 382 -12.16 -32.71 -33.36
C VAL A 382 -12.82 -32.46 -34.73
N LEU A 383 -13.19 -31.22 -35.05
CA LEU A 383 -13.83 -30.87 -36.33
C LEU A 383 -12.92 -31.17 -37.53
N ARG A 384 -11.62 -30.85 -37.45
CA ARG A 384 -10.65 -31.22 -38.49
C ARG A 384 -10.62 -32.73 -38.77
N THR A 385 -10.79 -33.54 -37.74
CA THR A 385 -10.68 -35.01 -37.83
C THR A 385 -11.99 -35.67 -38.24
N THR A 386 -13.13 -35.20 -37.71
CA THR A 386 -14.43 -35.86 -37.91
C THR A 386 -15.24 -35.24 -39.05
N GLU A 387 -15.19 -33.92 -39.23
CA GLU A 387 -16.05 -33.18 -40.16
C GLU A 387 -15.29 -32.01 -40.84
N PRO A 388 -14.29 -32.31 -41.69
CA PRO A 388 -13.39 -31.29 -42.26
C PRO A 388 -14.12 -30.25 -43.13
N ASP A 389 -15.22 -30.63 -43.77
CA ASP A 389 -16.03 -29.71 -44.59
C ASP A 389 -16.73 -28.63 -43.73
N PHE A 390 -17.00 -28.92 -42.45
CA PHE A 390 -17.60 -27.97 -41.50
C PHE A 390 -16.56 -27.09 -40.79
N TYR A 391 -15.30 -27.52 -40.73
CA TYR A 391 -14.24 -26.78 -40.03
C TYR A 391 -14.07 -25.35 -40.55
N ALA A 392 -14.08 -25.16 -41.88
CA ALA A 392 -13.92 -23.83 -42.48
C ALA A 392 -15.04 -22.86 -42.07
N ILE A 393 -16.29 -23.36 -41.99
CA ILE A 393 -17.45 -22.57 -41.59
C ILE A 393 -17.37 -22.25 -40.09
N TRP A 394 -16.99 -23.21 -39.26
CA TRP A 394 -16.83 -23.00 -37.82
C TRP A 394 -15.71 -21.99 -37.52
N GLU A 395 -14.54 -22.09 -38.16
CA GLU A 395 -13.41 -21.19 -37.91
C GLU A 395 -13.73 -19.72 -38.26
N GLU A 396 -14.56 -19.49 -39.28
CA GLU A 396 -15.02 -18.14 -39.67
C GLU A 396 -16.02 -17.54 -38.66
N ASN A 397 -16.87 -18.37 -38.04
CA ASN A 397 -17.96 -17.91 -37.17
C ASN A 397 -17.64 -17.99 -35.67
N GLU A 398 -16.72 -18.85 -35.24
CA GLU A 398 -16.39 -19.04 -33.83
C GLU A 398 -15.70 -17.79 -33.27
N PRO A 399 -16.18 -17.23 -32.14
CA PRO A 399 -15.52 -16.12 -31.48
C PRO A 399 -14.05 -16.44 -31.16
N LYS A 400 -13.16 -15.46 -31.34
CA LYS A 400 -11.72 -15.64 -31.06
C LYS A 400 -11.36 -15.38 -29.59
N THR A 401 -12.24 -14.71 -28.87
CA THR A 401 -12.07 -14.35 -27.46
C THR A 401 -13.32 -14.77 -26.69
N PRO A 402 -13.17 -15.22 -25.43
CA PRO A 402 -14.33 -15.53 -24.60
C PRO A 402 -15.16 -14.28 -24.33
N ALA A 403 -16.47 -14.46 -24.19
CA ALA A 403 -17.30 -13.45 -23.56
C ALA A 403 -16.95 -13.37 -22.08
N VAL A 404 -16.83 -12.15 -21.55
CA VAL A 404 -16.59 -11.93 -20.12
C VAL A 404 -17.92 -12.15 -19.36
N PRO A 405 -17.95 -12.99 -18.31
CA PRO A 405 -19.15 -13.18 -17.49
C PRO A 405 -19.62 -11.87 -16.85
N PRO A 406 -20.93 -11.59 -16.79
CA PRO A 406 -21.47 -10.38 -16.15
C PRO A 406 -21.02 -10.22 -14.70
N GLU A 407 -20.84 -11.31 -13.96
CA GLU A 407 -20.39 -11.31 -12.57
C GLU A 407 -18.95 -10.79 -12.45
N LEU A 408 -18.09 -11.18 -13.39
CA LEU A 408 -16.69 -10.75 -13.42
C LEU A 408 -16.58 -9.26 -13.78
N GLU A 409 -17.46 -8.79 -14.66
CA GLU A 409 -17.55 -7.37 -15.01
C GLU A 409 -18.07 -6.53 -13.83
N ALA A 410 -19.10 -7.02 -13.14
CA ALA A 410 -19.63 -6.37 -11.93
C ALA A 410 -18.58 -6.31 -10.80
N GLN A 411 -17.78 -7.37 -10.62
CA GLN A 411 -16.64 -7.36 -9.69
C GLN A 411 -15.66 -6.23 -10.03
N ARG A 412 -15.27 -6.12 -11.30
CA ARG A 412 -14.35 -5.08 -11.79
C ARG A 412 -14.90 -3.68 -11.50
N GLU A 413 -16.18 -3.44 -11.79
CA GLU A 413 -16.83 -2.16 -11.57
C GLU A 413 -16.88 -1.79 -10.09
N ALA A 414 -17.32 -2.71 -9.23
CA ALA A 414 -17.37 -2.51 -7.79
C ALA A 414 -15.99 -2.22 -7.20
N PHE A 415 -14.95 -2.94 -7.65
CA PHE A 415 -13.58 -2.70 -7.22
C PHE A 415 -13.07 -1.32 -7.63
N VAL A 416 -13.34 -0.90 -8.88
CA VAL A 416 -12.96 0.43 -9.38
C VAL A 416 -13.68 1.53 -8.62
N GLU A 417 -14.97 1.38 -8.35
CA GLU A 417 -15.75 2.33 -7.55
C GLU A 417 -15.17 2.46 -6.14
N LYS A 418 -14.87 1.33 -5.50
CA LYS A 418 -14.26 1.29 -4.17
C LYS A 418 -12.89 1.97 -4.13
N LYS A 419 -12.01 1.72 -5.12
CA LYS A 419 -10.73 2.43 -5.24
C LYS A 419 -10.91 3.91 -5.49
N ARG A 420 -11.86 4.31 -6.34
CA ARG A 420 -12.18 5.72 -6.58
C ARG A 420 -12.62 6.41 -5.30
N ALA A 421 -13.46 5.77 -4.48
CA ALA A 421 -13.89 6.35 -3.20
C ALA A 421 -12.71 6.66 -2.25
N MET A 422 -11.61 5.91 -2.34
CA MET A 422 -10.44 6.08 -1.46
C MET A 422 -9.23 6.74 -2.13
N MET A 423 -9.33 7.10 -3.42
CA MET A 423 -8.18 7.58 -4.17
C MET A 423 -7.75 8.99 -3.70
N PRO A 424 -6.44 9.30 -3.80
CA PRO A 424 -5.93 10.65 -3.58
C PRO A 424 -6.66 11.70 -4.42
N VAL A 425 -6.88 12.88 -3.84
CA VAL A 425 -7.50 14.02 -4.53
C VAL A 425 -6.54 15.21 -4.56
N ARG A 426 -6.60 16.01 -5.62
CA ARG A 426 -5.85 17.27 -5.70
C ARG A 426 -6.54 18.33 -4.84
N LEU A 427 -5.78 18.95 -3.94
CA LEU A 427 -6.28 20.05 -3.12
C LEU A 427 -6.01 21.42 -3.75
N PRO A 428 -7.04 22.24 -4.05
CA PRO A 428 -6.86 23.57 -4.61
C PRO A 428 -6.23 24.52 -3.58
N ARG A 429 -5.12 25.16 -3.95
CA ARG A 429 -4.31 25.93 -2.97
C ARG A 429 -5.05 27.06 -2.28
N ASP A 430 -5.85 27.78 -3.04
CA ASP A 430 -6.52 28.99 -2.56
C ASP A 430 -7.89 28.71 -1.92
N LYS A 431 -8.42 27.48 -2.05
CA LYS A 431 -9.73 27.07 -1.50
C LYS A 431 -9.63 26.10 -0.33
N THR A 432 -8.43 25.61 -0.01
CA THR A 432 -8.26 24.61 1.06
C THR A 432 -8.01 25.31 2.40
N ASN A 433 -8.79 24.96 3.41
CA ASN A 433 -8.52 25.28 4.81
C ASN A 433 -7.37 24.39 5.32
N TRP A 434 -6.15 24.87 5.09
CA TRP A 434 -4.94 24.13 5.44
C TRP A 434 -4.77 23.89 6.95
N HIS A 435 -5.29 24.78 7.79
CA HIS A 435 -5.28 24.60 9.26
C HIS A 435 -6.17 23.42 9.68
N GLN A 436 -7.38 23.36 9.14
CA GLN A 436 -8.31 22.25 9.38
C GLN A 436 -7.70 20.94 8.90
N LEU A 437 -7.16 20.89 7.67
CA LEU A 437 -6.55 19.69 7.12
C LEU A 437 -5.38 19.19 7.98
N TYR A 438 -4.44 20.08 8.32
CA TYR A 438 -3.29 19.74 9.16
C TYR A 438 -3.75 19.16 10.51
N THR A 439 -4.73 19.81 11.15
CA THR A 439 -5.23 19.43 12.47
C THR A 439 -5.97 18.09 12.44
N GLU A 440 -6.85 17.87 11.45
CA GLU A 440 -7.59 16.61 11.30
C GLU A 440 -6.66 15.44 10.98
N ILE A 441 -5.61 15.64 10.16
CA ILE A 441 -4.60 14.60 9.93
C ILE A 441 -3.91 14.23 11.24
N LYS A 442 -3.46 15.22 12.03
CA LYS A 442 -2.79 14.98 13.32
C LYS A 442 -3.73 14.31 14.33
N ARG A 443 -5.00 14.73 14.38
CA ARG A 443 -5.99 14.16 15.30
C ARG A 443 -6.31 12.70 14.96
N ASN A 444 -6.25 12.33 13.68
CA ASN A 444 -6.60 10.99 13.20
C ASN A 444 -5.37 10.14 12.81
N GLU A 445 -4.13 10.55 13.14
CA GLU A 445 -2.89 9.84 12.74
C GLU A 445 -2.88 8.36 13.17
N GLY A 446 -3.46 8.04 14.34
CA GLY A 446 -3.58 6.66 14.82
C GLY A 446 -4.62 5.80 14.09
N LYS A 447 -5.61 6.43 13.45
CA LYS A 447 -6.68 5.75 12.69
C LYS A 447 -6.33 5.63 11.20
N LEU A 448 -5.58 6.59 10.66
CA LEU A 448 -5.14 6.61 9.25
C LEU A 448 -3.92 5.69 9.06
N LYS A 449 -4.10 4.38 9.25
CA LYS A 449 -3.02 3.38 9.16
C LYS A 449 -2.31 3.40 7.81
N GLY A 450 -3.06 3.56 6.72
CA GLY A 450 -2.50 3.72 5.37
C GLY A 450 -1.61 4.95 5.25
N LEU A 451 -1.97 6.08 5.88
CA LEU A 451 -1.14 7.29 5.88
C LEU A 451 0.13 7.12 6.72
N ARG A 452 0.03 6.42 7.86
CA ARG A 452 1.19 6.00 8.66
C ARG A 452 2.13 5.09 7.85
N ASN A 453 1.57 4.16 7.07
CA ASN A 453 2.37 3.32 6.18
C ASN A 453 3.01 4.13 5.05
N ARG A 454 2.25 5.06 4.44
CA ARG A 454 2.76 5.97 3.42
C ARG A 454 3.95 6.77 3.93
N LYS A 455 3.87 7.34 5.14
CA LYS A 455 4.99 8.05 5.80
C LYS A 455 6.24 7.18 5.90
N ARG A 456 6.09 5.93 6.36
CA ARG A 456 7.20 4.96 6.46
C ARG A 456 7.83 4.67 5.10
N ILE A 457 7.00 4.36 4.10
CA ILE A 457 7.46 4.03 2.76
C ILE A 457 8.13 5.25 2.13
N TRP A 458 7.56 6.44 2.29
CA TRP A 458 8.09 7.71 1.80
C TRP A 458 9.54 7.91 2.21
N SER A 459 9.86 7.74 3.50
CA SER A 459 11.21 7.89 4.01
C SER A 459 12.22 6.93 3.36
N GLY A 460 11.83 5.66 3.15
CA GLY A 460 12.70 4.70 2.45
C GLY A 460 12.84 5.02 0.97
N VAL A 461 11.75 5.37 0.29
CA VAL A 461 11.75 5.68 -1.14
C VAL A 461 12.47 6.99 -1.44
N GLU A 462 12.45 7.97 -0.55
CA GLU A 462 13.22 9.20 -0.70
C GLU A 462 14.74 8.95 -0.75
N GLU A 463 15.23 8.02 0.08
CA GLU A 463 16.63 7.58 0.03
C GLU A 463 16.94 6.86 -1.30
N ILE A 464 16.03 5.99 -1.76
CA ILE A 464 16.15 5.29 -3.05
C ILE A 464 16.24 6.30 -4.19
N VAL A 465 15.28 7.23 -4.28
CA VAL A 465 15.25 8.24 -5.35
C VAL A 465 16.48 9.15 -5.30
N SER A 466 16.99 9.50 -4.12
CA SER A 466 18.22 10.27 -3.99
C SER A 466 19.43 9.52 -4.60
N ASN A 467 19.49 8.21 -4.43
CA ASN A 467 20.51 7.37 -5.05
C ASN A 467 20.29 7.18 -6.56
N VAL A 468 19.04 7.03 -7.01
CA VAL A 468 18.67 6.94 -8.43
C VAL A 468 19.06 8.22 -9.16
N LYS A 469 18.76 9.38 -8.57
CA LYS A 469 19.10 10.69 -9.10
C LYS A 469 20.59 10.82 -9.36
N ARG A 470 21.43 10.47 -8.39
CA ARG A 470 22.90 10.49 -8.55
C ARG A 470 23.34 9.66 -9.76
N ARG A 471 22.83 8.43 -9.90
CA ARG A 471 23.18 7.55 -11.03
C ARG A 471 22.64 8.06 -12.37
N TRP A 472 21.50 8.74 -12.35
CA TRP A 472 20.92 9.36 -13.53
C TRP A 472 21.77 10.53 -14.01
N GLU A 473 22.16 11.43 -13.10
CA GLU A 473 23.06 12.56 -13.40
C GLU A 473 24.41 12.07 -13.95
N ASP A 474 25.05 11.08 -13.30
CA ASP A 474 26.30 10.45 -13.78
C ASP A 474 26.17 9.89 -15.21
N SER A 475 24.99 9.39 -15.58
CA SER A 475 24.75 8.82 -16.91
C SER A 475 24.54 9.89 -17.99
N MET A 476 24.00 11.04 -17.62
CA MET A 476 23.84 12.19 -18.52
C MET A 476 25.20 12.83 -18.82
N GLU A 477 26.06 12.97 -17.82
CA GLU A 477 27.41 13.52 -17.97
C GLU A 477 28.24 12.68 -18.95
N LYS A 478 28.29 11.35 -18.76
CA LYS A 478 28.99 10.43 -19.69
C LYS A 478 28.47 10.51 -21.12
N THR A 479 27.16 10.61 -21.30
CA THR A 479 26.57 10.74 -22.64
C THR A 479 26.96 12.07 -23.31
N SER A 480 27.13 13.13 -22.53
CA SER A 480 27.57 14.43 -23.04
C SER A 480 29.06 14.47 -23.40
N GLU A 481 29.91 13.79 -22.64
CA GLU A 481 31.34 13.61 -22.93
C GLU A 481 31.54 12.78 -24.21
N ASP A 482 30.85 11.64 -24.33
CA ASP A 482 30.89 10.79 -25.52
C ASP A 482 30.37 11.50 -26.78
N ALA A 483 29.40 12.42 -26.63
CA ALA A 483 28.88 13.21 -27.74
C ALA A 483 29.88 14.30 -28.18
N ASN A 484 30.56 14.95 -27.23
CA ASN A 484 31.59 15.94 -27.53
C ASN A 484 32.81 15.30 -28.23
N ASP A 485 33.28 14.15 -27.77
CA ASP A 485 34.42 13.46 -28.39
C ASP A 485 34.12 13.01 -29.84
N ARG A 486 32.84 12.72 -30.17
CA ARG A 486 32.42 12.41 -31.54
C ARG A 486 32.27 13.62 -32.46
N THR A 487 32.18 14.83 -31.92
CA THR A 487 32.10 16.07 -32.71
C THR A 487 33.46 16.71 -33.00
N TRP A 488 34.53 16.27 -32.33
CA TRP A 488 35.91 16.76 -32.53
C TRP A 488 36.85 15.70 -33.11
N GLY A 489 36.32 14.56 -33.56
CA GLY A 489 37.06 13.45 -34.17
C GLY A 489 37.05 13.44 -35.70
#